data_AF-A0A4Y9IWU4-F1
#
_entry.id   AF-A0A4Y9IWU4-F1
#
_cell.length_a   1.000
_cell.length_b   1.000
_cell.length_c   1.000
_cell.angle_alpha   90.00
_cell.angle_beta   90.00
_cell.angle_gamma   90.00
#
_symmetry.space_group_name_H-M   'P 1'
#
loop_
_entity.id
_entity.type
_entity.pdbx_description
1 polymer ?
#
loop_
_entity_poly.entity_id
_entity_poly.type
_entity_poly.pdbx_seq_one_letter_code
_entity_poly.pdbx_strand_id
1 'polypeptide(L)'
;MEKKIIKAMYSTIASKDTVHPQMMGVFFDEKCCVATDTHVLVVFNHANPKHAGKILNVNGEEIPGTYPNYKRVFPSKERLTHYRPRIDLVQLQKACAWFTRQPGFTDKDMVVIRGKGLSIKYLATLLNLFALTPEIKSAEMFQTPEGNPAVIKSKSISALLMPMTVDETQIDAPRADDCAICLTLENLINQFVFEGWKPKTVEDPMSWL
;
A
#
# COMPACT_ATOMS: atom_id res chain seq x y z
N MET A 1 -21.84 2.14 -7.38
CA MET A 1 -20.62 1.31 -7.36
C MET A 1 -19.49 2.04 -8.06
N GLU A 2 -18.47 2.45 -7.30
CA GLU A 2 -17.27 3.04 -7.86
C GLU A 2 -16.42 1.97 -8.54
N LYS A 3 -16.78 1.63 -9.79
CA LYS A 3 -16.11 0.61 -10.60
C LYS A 3 -14.59 0.84 -10.69
N LYS A 4 -14.13 2.09 -10.56
CA LYS A 4 -12.71 2.47 -10.55
C LYS A 4 -11.95 1.84 -9.39
N ILE A 5 -12.50 1.83 -8.17
CA ILE A 5 -11.85 1.25 -6.98
C ILE A 5 -11.77 -0.26 -7.12
N ILE A 6 -12.87 -0.92 -7.48
CA ILE A 6 -12.90 -2.39 -7.64
C ILE A 6 -11.92 -2.82 -8.76
N LYS A 7 -11.89 -2.08 -9.88
CA LYS A 7 -10.92 -2.34 -10.95
C LYS A 7 -9.47 -2.18 -10.45
N ALA A 8 -9.21 -1.15 -9.65
CA ALA A 8 -7.89 -0.96 -9.04
C ALA A 8 -7.53 -2.12 -8.09
N MET A 9 -8.46 -2.58 -7.25
CA MET A 9 -8.26 -3.74 -6.37
C MET A 9 -7.83 -4.99 -7.15
N TYR A 10 -8.47 -5.31 -8.27
CA TYR A 10 -8.03 -6.42 -9.14
C TYR A 10 -6.62 -6.21 -9.71
N SER A 11 -6.30 -5.00 -10.16
CA SER A 11 -5.04 -4.74 -10.86
C SER A 11 -3.83 -4.63 -9.94
N THR A 12 -4.02 -4.17 -8.70
CA THR A 12 -2.92 -3.77 -7.81
C THR A 12 -2.94 -4.40 -6.42
N ILE A 13 -4.07 -4.96 -5.96
CA ILE A 13 -4.19 -5.50 -4.59
C ILE A 13 -4.39 -7.01 -4.57
N ALA A 14 -5.17 -7.55 -5.51
CA ALA A 14 -5.35 -9.00 -5.62
C ALA A 14 -4.02 -9.69 -5.94
N SER A 15 -3.81 -10.86 -5.35
CA SER A 15 -2.62 -11.67 -5.58
C SER A 15 -2.49 -12.05 -7.06
N LYS A 16 -1.25 -12.12 -7.54
CA LYS A 16 -0.92 -12.71 -8.85
C LYS A 16 -0.34 -14.12 -8.72
N ASP A 17 -0.20 -14.60 -7.49
CA ASP A 17 0.30 -15.93 -7.19
C ASP A 17 -0.78 -16.99 -7.45
N THR A 18 -0.42 -18.00 -8.22
CA THR A 18 -1.30 -19.11 -8.61
C THR A 18 -1.43 -20.19 -7.53
N VAL A 19 -0.57 -20.18 -6.50
CA VAL A 19 -0.62 -21.14 -5.38
C VAL A 19 -1.90 -20.95 -4.55
N HIS A 20 -2.41 -19.71 -4.45
CA HIS A 20 -3.60 -19.38 -3.67
C HIS A 20 -4.65 -18.66 -4.55
N PRO A 21 -5.36 -19.39 -5.44
CA PRO A 21 -6.27 -18.79 -6.42
C PRO A 21 -7.35 -17.89 -5.80
N GLN A 22 -7.78 -18.20 -4.57
CA GLN A 22 -8.81 -17.44 -3.85
C GLN A 22 -8.40 -15.98 -3.60
N MET A 23 -7.10 -15.69 -3.51
CA MET A 23 -6.59 -14.33 -3.32
C MET A 23 -6.38 -13.57 -4.63
N MET A 24 -6.49 -14.25 -5.78
CA MET A 24 -6.42 -13.61 -7.10
C MET A 24 -7.72 -12.87 -7.47
N GLY A 25 -8.78 -13.08 -6.69
CA GLY A 25 -10.07 -12.42 -6.84
C GLY A 25 -10.34 -11.33 -5.81
N VAL A 26 -11.50 -10.68 -5.95
CA VAL A 26 -12.09 -9.81 -4.94
C VAL A 26 -13.21 -10.59 -4.25
N PHE A 27 -13.15 -10.67 -2.93
CA PHE A 27 -14.20 -11.25 -2.10
C PHE A 27 -15.28 -10.22 -1.82
N PHE A 28 -16.53 -10.56 -2.09
CA PHE A 28 -17.70 -9.73 -1.81
C PHE A 28 -18.37 -10.23 -0.53
N ASP A 29 -18.11 -9.57 0.60
CA ASP A 29 -18.89 -9.78 1.84
C ASP A 29 -20.22 -9.01 1.75
N GLU A 30 -21.14 -9.28 2.67
CA GLU A 30 -22.48 -8.65 2.72
C GLU A 30 -22.44 -7.13 2.73
N LYS A 31 -21.36 -6.54 3.27
CA LYS A 31 -21.23 -5.09 3.51
C LYS A 31 -20.05 -4.43 2.79
N CYS A 32 -19.14 -5.21 2.23
CA CYS A 32 -17.87 -4.70 1.69
C CYS A 32 -17.24 -5.63 0.65
N CYS A 33 -16.30 -5.10 -0.11
CA CYS A 33 -15.40 -5.87 -0.96
C CYS A 33 -14.00 -5.95 -0.33
N VAL A 34 -13.31 -7.07 -0.51
CA VAL A 34 -11.99 -7.34 0.08
C VAL A 34 -11.03 -7.88 -0.96
N ALA A 35 -9.78 -7.41 -0.94
CA ALA A 35 -8.67 -7.95 -1.74
C ALA A 35 -7.38 -7.98 -0.90
N THR A 36 -6.50 -8.93 -1.18
CA THR A 36 -5.19 -9.06 -0.51
C THR A 36 -4.18 -9.79 -1.40
N ASP A 37 -2.90 -9.47 -1.24
CA ASP A 37 -1.76 -10.19 -1.81
C ASP A 37 -0.80 -10.71 -0.72
N THR A 38 -1.28 -10.81 0.52
CA THR A 38 -0.54 -11.11 1.77
C THR A 38 0.33 -9.99 2.33
N HIS A 39 0.75 -9.03 1.50
CA HIS A 39 1.55 -7.87 1.95
C HIS A 39 0.66 -6.67 2.24
N VAL A 40 -0.39 -6.51 1.42
CA VAL A 40 -1.43 -5.50 1.59
C VAL A 40 -2.80 -6.16 1.66
N LEU A 41 -3.67 -5.59 2.48
CA LEU A 41 -5.08 -5.96 2.53
C LEU A 41 -5.95 -4.71 2.46
N VAL A 42 -6.98 -4.74 1.62
CA VAL A 42 -7.92 -3.63 1.45
C VAL A 42 -9.34 -4.12 1.64
N VAL A 43 -10.09 -3.38 2.46
CA VAL A 43 -11.53 -3.48 2.63
C VAL A 43 -12.16 -2.20 2.10
N PHE A 44 -13.00 -2.32 1.08
CA PHE A 44 -13.79 -1.22 0.54
C PHE A 44 -15.25 -1.39 1.00
N ASN A 45 -15.77 -0.43 1.77
CA ASN A 45 -17.10 -0.43 2.39
C ASN A 45 -18.22 -0.20 1.36
N HIS A 46 -18.31 -1.09 0.39
CA HIS A 46 -19.34 -1.11 -0.63
C HIS A 46 -19.82 -2.55 -0.82
N ALA A 47 -21.12 -2.79 -0.67
CA ALA A 47 -21.72 -4.11 -0.85
C ALA A 47 -22.17 -4.35 -2.30
N ASN A 48 -22.21 -5.61 -2.70
CA ASN A 48 -23.03 -6.04 -3.83
C ASN A 48 -23.81 -7.30 -3.43
N PRO A 49 -25.10 -7.18 -3.06
CA PRO A 49 -25.90 -8.31 -2.58
C PRO A 49 -25.95 -9.51 -3.54
N LYS A 50 -25.83 -9.26 -4.85
CA LYS A 50 -25.83 -10.33 -5.87
C LYS A 50 -24.62 -11.26 -5.79
N HIS A 51 -23.53 -10.80 -5.18
CA HIS A 51 -22.27 -11.52 -5.09
C HIS A 51 -21.84 -11.78 -3.65
N ALA A 52 -22.71 -11.52 -2.67
CA ALA A 52 -22.41 -11.73 -1.26
C ALA A 52 -21.96 -13.18 -1.01
N GLY A 53 -20.84 -13.34 -0.32
CA GLY A 53 -20.19 -14.62 -0.04
C GLY A 53 -19.32 -15.17 -1.18
N LYS A 54 -19.22 -14.49 -2.33
CA LYS A 54 -18.49 -14.97 -3.50
C LYS A 54 -17.13 -14.31 -3.66
N ILE A 55 -16.20 -15.06 -4.25
CA ILE A 55 -14.92 -14.55 -4.75
C ILE A 55 -15.06 -14.47 -6.26
N LEU A 56 -14.90 -13.28 -6.83
CA LEU A 56 -14.96 -13.10 -8.27
C LEU A 56 -13.59 -12.73 -8.82
N ASN A 57 -13.28 -13.18 -10.03
CA ASN A 57 -12.13 -12.71 -10.80
C ASN A 57 -12.48 -11.40 -11.56
N VAL A 58 -11.48 -10.85 -12.28
CA VAL A 58 -11.65 -9.61 -13.05
C VAL A 58 -12.70 -9.72 -14.17
N ASN A 59 -12.99 -10.92 -14.66
CA ASN A 59 -13.99 -11.21 -15.69
C ASN A 59 -15.40 -11.40 -15.09
N GLY A 60 -15.53 -11.44 -13.76
CA GLY A 60 -16.78 -11.68 -13.05
C GLY A 60 -17.11 -13.17 -12.86
N GLU A 61 -16.17 -14.07 -13.15
CA GLU A 61 -16.31 -15.50 -12.92
C GLU A 61 -15.99 -15.84 -11.47
N GLU A 62 -16.69 -16.82 -10.93
CA GLU A 62 -16.52 -17.24 -9.54
C GLU A 62 -15.27 -18.11 -9.37
N ILE A 63 -14.44 -17.76 -8.39
CA ILE A 63 -13.29 -18.57 -7.98
C ILE A 63 -13.74 -19.47 -6.83
N PRO A 64 -13.65 -20.81 -6.98
CA PRO A 64 -14.08 -21.73 -5.93
C PRO A 64 -13.15 -21.69 -4.71
N GLY A 65 -13.73 -21.83 -3.52
CA GLY A 65 -13.00 -21.95 -2.26
C GLY A 65 -13.50 -20.98 -1.19
N THR A 66 -12.76 -20.93 -0.08
CA THR A 66 -13.07 -20.05 1.06
C THR A 66 -12.03 -18.93 1.13
N TYR A 67 -12.49 -17.69 1.15
CA TYR A 67 -11.60 -16.54 1.30
C TYR A 67 -11.04 -16.49 2.73
N PRO A 68 -9.75 -16.14 2.92
CA PRO A 68 -9.18 -16.00 4.26
C PRO A 68 -9.97 -15.03 5.14
N ASN A 69 -10.05 -15.32 6.44
CA ASN A 69 -10.80 -14.48 7.38
C ASN A 69 -10.09 -13.13 7.62
N TYR A 70 -10.42 -12.14 6.79
CA TYR A 70 -9.82 -10.81 6.82
C TYR A 70 -10.15 -10.01 8.09
N LYS A 71 -11.26 -10.31 8.78
CA LYS A 71 -11.67 -9.58 9.99
C LYS A 71 -10.69 -9.81 11.14
N ARG A 72 -10.02 -10.98 11.16
CA ARG A 72 -9.07 -11.36 12.21
C ARG A 72 -7.73 -10.64 12.15
N VAL A 73 -7.34 -10.10 10.99
CA VAL A 73 -6.02 -9.48 10.82
C VAL A 73 -5.99 -8.00 11.16
N PHE A 74 -7.15 -7.34 11.27
CA PHE A 74 -7.21 -5.96 11.74
C PHE A 74 -6.92 -5.91 13.25
N PRO A 75 -5.99 -5.05 13.70
CA PRO A 75 -5.78 -4.83 15.13
C PRO A 75 -7.07 -4.41 15.84
N SER A 76 -7.23 -4.84 17.10
CA SER A 76 -8.35 -4.41 17.94
C SER A 76 -8.35 -2.89 18.11
N LYS A 77 -9.53 -2.29 18.31
CA LYS A 77 -9.66 -0.83 18.47
C LYS A 77 -8.77 -0.26 19.58
N GLU A 78 -8.60 -1.00 20.66
CA GLU A 78 -7.75 -0.62 21.80
C GLU A 78 -6.25 -0.52 21.43
N ARG A 79 -5.83 -1.24 20.38
CA ARG A 79 -4.45 -1.21 19.86
C ARG A 79 -4.25 -0.19 18.73
N LEU A 80 -5.32 0.48 18.30
CA LEU A 80 -5.28 1.52 17.27
C LEU A 80 -5.28 2.88 17.96
N THR A 81 -4.12 3.52 18.00
CA THR A 81 -4.00 4.90 18.48
C THR A 81 -3.86 5.85 17.30
N HIS A 82 -4.39 7.07 17.45
CA HIS A 82 -4.25 8.09 16.41
C HIS A 82 -2.79 8.55 16.31
N TYR A 83 -2.32 8.71 15.09
CA TYR A 83 -1.00 9.27 14.82
C TYR A 83 -0.99 10.79 15.06
N ARG A 84 -0.02 11.29 15.84
CA ARG A 84 0.22 12.73 16.05
C ARG A 84 1.71 13.04 15.98
N PRO A 85 2.15 14.07 15.22
CA PRO A 85 1.36 14.99 14.37
C PRO A 85 0.76 14.29 13.15
N ARG A 86 -0.33 14.77 12.53
CA ARG A 86 -0.96 14.06 11.40
C ARG A 86 -0.03 13.98 10.16
N ILE A 87 0.06 12.83 9.50
CA ILE A 87 0.76 12.67 8.21
C ILE A 87 -0.13 13.20 7.09
N ASP A 88 0.41 14.06 6.22
CA ASP A 88 -0.23 14.39 4.95
C ASP A 88 -0.09 13.21 3.97
N LEU A 89 -1.16 12.41 3.87
CA LEU A 89 -1.19 11.24 3.00
C LEU A 89 -1.15 11.59 1.51
N VAL A 90 -1.53 12.80 1.11
CA VAL A 90 -1.40 13.25 -0.29
C VAL A 90 0.06 13.53 -0.62
N GLN A 91 0.79 14.19 0.28
CA GLN A 91 2.21 14.43 0.10
C GLN A 91 2.99 13.11 0.10
N LEU A 92 2.68 12.22 1.06
CA LEU A 92 3.30 10.90 1.14
C LEU A 92 3.02 10.06 -0.12
N GLN A 93 1.79 10.08 -0.63
CA GLN A 93 1.42 9.41 -1.88
C GLN A 93 2.31 9.85 -3.05
N LYS A 94 2.48 11.16 -3.22
CA LYS A 94 3.31 11.73 -4.29
C LYS A 94 4.78 11.37 -4.11
N ALA A 95 5.29 11.44 -2.88
CA ALA A 95 6.67 11.10 -2.58
C ALA A 95 6.97 9.62 -2.88
N CYS A 96 6.12 8.69 -2.42
CA CYS A 96 6.28 7.26 -2.74
C CYS A 96 6.15 7.00 -4.26
N ALA A 97 5.17 7.62 -4.93
CA ALA A 97 4.98 7.47 -6.37
C ALA A 97 6.15 8.03 -7.20
N TRP A 98 6.80 9.10 -6.73
CA TRP A 98 8.02 9.62 -7.34
C TRP A 98 9.22 8.71 -7.07
N PHE A 99 9.37 8.22 -5.83
CA PHE A 99 10.50 7.40 -5.42
C PHE A 99 10.56 6.07 -6.18
N THR A 100 9.42 5.41 -6.37
CA THR A 100 9.29 4.16 -7.14
C THR A 100 9.71 4.25 -8.61
N ARG A 101 9.95 5.46 -9.13
CA ARG A 101 10.37 5.73 -10.52
C ARG A 101 11.83 6.12 -10.64
N GLN A 102 12.56 6.19 -9.52
CA GLN A 102 13.98 6.56 -9.53
C GLN A 102 14.86 5.39 -9.98
N PRO A 103 16.00 5.66 -10.63
CA PRO A 103 16.99 4.63 -10.92
C PRO A 103 17.42 3.89 -9.64
N GLY A 104 17.64 2.58 -9.76
CA GLY A 104 18.04 1.74 -8.62
C GLY A 104 16.93 1.45 -7.60
N PHE A 105 15.68 1.85 -7.85
CA PHE A 105 14.56 1.47 -6.99
C PHE A 105 14.38 -0.05 -6.93
N THR A 106 14.15 -0.57 -5.72
CA THR A 106 13.87 -2.00 -5.49
C THR A 106 12.60 -2.20 -4.67
N ASP A 107 11.95 -3.36 -4.82
CA ASP A 107 10.77 -3.75 -4.03
C ASP A 107 11.03 -3.81 -2.51
N LYS A 108 12.32 -3.90 -2.13
CA LYS A 108 12.79 -3.96 -0.74
C LYS A 108 13.02 -2.57 -0.13
N ASP A 109 12.99 -1.51 -0.94
CA ASP A 109 13.14 -0.14 -0.44
C ASP A 109 11.98 0.21 0.50
N MET A 110 12.32 0.80 1.65
CA MET A 110 11.37 1.00 2.74
C MET A 110 11.46 2.40 3.33
N VAL A 111 10.35 2.86 3.88
CA VAL A 111 10.25 4.07 4.68
C VAL A 111 9.92 3.69 6.12
N VAL A 112 10.64 4.28 7.07
CA VAL A 112 10.43 4.11 8.50
C VAL A 112 9.43 5.14 8.97
N ILE A 113 8.28 4.67 9.43
CA ILE A 113 7.26 5.49 10.07
C ILE A 113 7.06 4.95 11.48
N ARG A 114 7.57 5.68 12.48
CA ARG A 114 7.49 5.33 13.93
C ARG A 114 8.05 3.94 14.25
N GLY A 115 9.29 3.69 13.82
CA GLY A 115 9.98 2.41 14.08
C GLY A 115 9.47 1.24 13.23
N LYS A 116 8.57 1.48 12.28
CA LYS A 116 8.08 0.45 11.35
C LYS A 116 8.63 0.71 9.96
N GLY A 117 9.38 -0.23 9.42
CA GLY A 117 9.72 -0.25 8.01
C GLY A 117 8.50 -0.61 7.19
N LEU A 118 8.14 0.23 6.23
CA LEU A 118 7.05 0.00 5.31
C LEU A 118 7.60 0.03 3.89
N SER A 119 7.37 -1.02 3.11
CA SER A 119 7.80 -1.04 1.71
C SER A 119 7.19 0.15 0.96
N ILE A 120 8.05 0.94 0.30
CA ILE A 120 7.64 2.13 -0.45
C ILE A 120 6.73 1.72 -1.61
N LYS A 121 6.98 0.56 -2.25
CA LYS A 121 6.13 0.01 -3.32
C LYS A 121 4.69 -0.24 -2.86
N TYR A 122 4.55 -0.98 -1.77
CA TYR A 122 3.23 -1.38 -1.27
C TYR A 122 2.49 -0.18 -0.67
N LEU A 123 3.21 0.72 0.01
CA LEU A 123 2.65 1.97 0.50
C LEU A 123 2.17 2.87 -0.66
N ALA A 124 2.96 3.02 -1.73
CA ALA A 124 2.55 3.75 -2.93
C ALA A 124 1.28 3.15 -3.53
N THR A 125 1.22 1.82 -3.65
CA THR A 125 0.05 1.10 -4.18
C THR A 125 -1.21 1.39 -3.38
N LEU A 126 -1.13 1.29 -2.04
CA LEU A 126 -2.26 1.60 -1.15
C LEU A 126 -2.68 3.07 -1.27
N LEU A 127 -1.73 4.00 -1.18
CA LEU A 127 -2.04 5.43 -1.24
C LEU A 127 -2.60 5.86 -2.61
N ASN A 128 -2.16 5.24 -3.70
CA ASN A 128 -2.75 5.43 -5.03
C ASN A 128 -4.22 4.98 -5.07
N LEU A 129 -4.58 3.90 -4.36
CA LEU A 129 -5.97 3.48 -4.24
C LEU A 129 -6.80 4.52 -3.47
N PHE A 130 -6.30 5.03 -2.34
CA PHE A 130 -6.97 6.12 -1.61
C PHE A 130 -7.12 7.38 -2.47
N ALA A 131 -6.12 7.70 -3.30
CA ALA A 131 -6.12 8.85 -4.20
C ALA A 131 -7.19 8.78 -5.32
N LEU A 132 -7.79 7.62 -5.56
CA LEU A 132 -8.96 7.50 -6.43
C LEU A 132 -10.21 8.16 -5.82
N THR A 133 -10.16 8.48 -4.53
CA THR A 133 -11.24 9.13 -3.78
C THR A 133 -10.78 10.49 -3.23
N PRO A 134 -11.69 11.45 -3.03
CA PRO A 134 -11.34 12.68 -2.30
C PRO A 134 -11.00 12.43 -0.83
N GLU A 135 -11.29 11.22 -0.31
CA GLU A 135 -11.10 10.87 1.09
C GLU A 135 -9.63 10.71 1.49
N ILE A 136 -8.67 10.67 0.55
CA ILE A 136 -7.24 10.64 0.90
C ILE A 136 -6.83 11.81 1.82
N LYS A 137 -7.49 12.97 1.69
CA LYS A 137 -7.25 14.16 2.53
C LYS A 137 -7.78 14.02 3.96
N SER A 138 -8.80 13.18 4.16
CA SER A 138 -9.42 12.90 5.46
C SER A 138 -9.02 11.54 6.02
N ALA A 139 -8.32 10.72 5.24
CA ALA A 139 -7.79 9.44 5.67
C ALA A 139 -6.74 9.63 6.78
N GLU A 140 -6.63 8.62 7.63
CA GLU A 140 -5.74 8.61 8.77
C GLU A 140 -4.94 7.32 8.79
N MET A 141 -3.64 7.46 8.99
CA MET A 141 -2.77 6.35 9.36
C MET A 141 -2.79 6.23 10.89
N PHE A 142 -3.00 5.01 11.38
CA PHE A 142 -3.05 4.71 12.80
C PHE A 142 -1.72 4.16 13.27
N GLN A 143 -1.35 4.51 14.50
CA GLN A 143 -0.24 3.88 15.18
C GLN A 143 -0.69 2.51 15.71
N THR A 144 0.16 1.51 15.49
CA THR A 144 0.00 0.13 15.97
C THR A 144 1.28 -0.30 16.69
N PRO A 145 1.21 -1.30 17.60
CA PRO A 145 2.41 -1.79 18.28
C PRO A 145 3.43 -2.35 17.29
N GLU A 146 4.73 -2.31 17.60
CA GLU A 146 5.81 -2.84 16.74
C GLU A 146 5.50 -4.26 16.23
N GLY A 147 5.96 -4.57 15.00
CA GLY A 147 5.64 -5.83 14.31
C GLY A 147 4.19 -5.99 13.81
N ASN A 148 3.23 -5.18 14.29
CA ASN A 148 1.86 -5.20 13.75
C ASN A 148 1.76 -4.44 12.41
N PRO A 149 0.77 -4.76 11.57
CA PRO A 149 0.49 -4.02 10.34
C PRO A 149 0.28 -2.54 10.59
N ALA A 150 0.74 -1.71 9.66
CA ALA A 150 0.29 -0.33 9.57
C ALA A 150 -1.16 -0.32 9.06
N VAL A 151 -1.97 0.58 9.62
CA VAL A 151 -3.41 0.65 9.31
C VAL A 151 -3.72 2.04 8.77
N ILE A 152 -4.37 2.12 7.61
CA ILE A 152 -4.85 3.38 7.03
C ILE A 152 -6.36 3.27 6.86
N LYS A 153 -7.12 4.23 7.36
CA LYS A 153 -8.59 4.24 7.20
C LYS A 153 -9.09 5.58 6.69
N SER A 154 -10.09 5.49 5.83
CA SER A 154 -11.01 6.56 5.47
C SER A 154 -12.45 6.11 5.77
N LYS A 155 -13.43 6.91 5.36
CA LYS A 155 -14.85 6.55 5.51
C LYS A 155 -15.19 5.30 4.68
N SER A 156 -14.67 5.22 3.46
CA SER A 156 -14.99 4.15 2.51
C SER A 156 -13.95 3.03 2.44
N ILE A 157 -12.68 3.28 2.79
CA ILE A 157 -11.59 2.31 2.63
C ILE A 157 -10.91 2.06 3.98
N SER A 158 -10.64 0.79 4.30
CA SER A 158 -9.75 0.38 5.38
C SER A 158 -8.66 -0.51 4.82
N ALA A 159 -7.40 -0.18 5.08
CA ALA A 159 -6.26 -0.90 4.54
C ALA A 159 -5.27 -1.30 5.64
N LEU A 160 -4.58 -2.42 5.40
CA LEU A 160 -3.45 -2.90 6.17
C LEU A 160 -2.23 -3.03 5.26
N LEU A 161 -1.07 -2.70 5.80
CA LEU A 161 0.23 -2.92 5.20
C LEU A 161 1.11 -3.67 6.20
N MET A 162 1.62 -4.83 5.78
CA MET A 162 2.55 -5.61 6.59
C MET A 162 3.87 -4.84 6.77
N PRO A 163 4.44 -4.82 7.99
CA PRO A 163 5.71 -4.16 8.23
C PRO A 163 6.87 -5.04 7.76
N MET A 164 7.99 -4.40 7.51
CA MET A 164 9.29 -5.03 7.27
C MET A 164 10.17 -4.84 8.50
N THR A 165 11.05 -5.82 8.73
CA THR A 165 12.13 -5.68 9.71
C THR A 165 13.11 -4.62 9.23
N VAL A 166 13.49 -3.72 10.14
CA VAL A 166 14.42 -2.63 9.87
C VAL A 166 15.68 -2.84 10.67
N ASP A 167 16.83 -2.69 10.02
CA ASP A 167 18.09 -2.45 10.71
C ASP A 167 18.21 -0.93 10.95
N GLU A 168 18.11 -0.53 12.22
CA GLU A 168 18.14 0.89 12.61
C GLU A 168 19.46 1.58 12.23
N THR A 169 20.55 0.82 12.07
CA THR A 169 21.87 1.37 11.69
C THR A 169 21.95 1.80 10.23
N GLN A 170 21.01 1.33 9.40
CA GLN A 170 20.96 1.60 7.95
C GLN A 170 19.94 2.67 7.59
N ILE A 171 19.22 3.22 8.57
CA ILE A 171 18.24 4.28 8.34
C ILE A 171 18.99 5.52 7.86
N ASP A 172 18.58 6.04 6.70
CA ASP A 172 19.14 7.20 6.03
C ASP A 172 20.62 7.05 5.63
N ALA A 173 21.18 5.84 5.71
CA ALA A 173 22.49 5.54 5.19
C ALA A 173 22.49 5.64 3.64
N PRO A 174 23.62 6.04 3.02
CA PRO A 174 23.75 6.01 1.57
C PRO A 174 23.45 4.63 1.00
N ARG A 175 22.79 4.58 -0.16
CA ARG A 175 22.52 3.31 -0.85
C ARG A 175 23.86 2.66 -1.23
N ALA A 176 24.13 1.48 -0.67
CA ALA A 176 25.16 0.59 -1.18
C ALA A 176 24.69 -0.04 -2.50
N ASP A 177 25.63 -0.37 -3.39
CA ASP A 177 25.31 -0.93 -4.71
C ASP A 177 24.39 -2.16 -4.59
N ASP A 178 23.32 -2.17 -5.39
CA ASP A 178 22.27 -3.19 -5.43
C ASP A 178 21.57 -3.50 -4.09
N CYS A 179 21.70 -2.64 -3.08
CA CYS A 179 21.07 -2.80 -1.78
C CYS A 179 19.77 -2.01 -1.66
N ALA A 180 18.87 -2.52 -0.82
CA ALA A 180 17.66 -1.81 -0.41
C ALA A 180 18.03 -0.58 0.42
N ILE A 181 17.31 0.52 0.23
CA ILE A 181 17.45 1.71 1.08
C ILE A 181 16.36 1.76 2.14
N CYS A 182 16.72 2.26 3.31
CA CYS A 182 15.81 2.51 4.41
C CYS A 182 15.81 4.02 4.70
N LEU A 183 14.67 4.68 4.52
CA LEU A 183 14.56 6.13 4.69
C LEU A 183 13.65 6.49 5.86
N THR A 184 13.95 7.56 6.57
CA THR A 184 12.94 8.22 7.41
C THR A 184 11.84 8.83 6.55
N LEU A 185 10.67 9.04 7.16
CA LEU A 185 9.57 9.76 6.52
C LEU A 185 10.02 11.14 6.05
N GLU A 186 10.76 11.86 6.91
CA GLU A 186 11.28 13.19 6.66
C GLU A 186 12.20 13.20 5.43
N ASN A 187 13.14 12.26 5.32
CA ASN A 187 14.04 12.21 4.19
C ASN A 187 13.34 11.82 2.89
N LEU A 188 12.39 10.89 2.92
CA LEU A 188 11.59 10.55 1.74
C LEU A 188 10.84 11.79 1.21
N ILE A 189 10.22 12.56 2.12
CA ILE A 189 9.51 13.79 1.75
C ILE A 189 10.47 14.86 1.24
N ASN A 190 11.61 15.07 1.93
CA ASN A 190 12.60 16.07 1.53
C ASN A 190 13.17 15.78 0.14
N GLN A 191 13.58 14.54 -0.11
CA GLN A 191 14.06 14.14 -1.45
C GLN A 191 13.00 14.43 -2.52
N PHE A 192 11.74 14.08 -2.28
CA PHE A 192 10.66 14.40 -3.20
C PHE A 192 10.47 15.92 -3.40
N VAL A 193 10.52 16.72 -2.33
CA VAL A 193 10.31 18.17 -2.43
C VAL A 193 11.45 18.85 -3.20
N PHE A 194 12.70 18.45 -2.99
CA PHE A 194 13.87 19.06 -3.64
C PHE A 194 14.13 18.54 -5.05
N GLU A 195 13.87 17.25 -5.31
CA GLU A 195 14.20 16.60 -6.58
C GLU A 195 12.97 16.36 -7.48
N GLY A 196 11.76 16.32 -6.91
CA GLY A 196 10.53 15.93 -7.63
C GLY A 196 10.12 16.84 -8.78
N TRP A 197 10.62 18.08 -8.80
CA TRP A 197 10.34 19.08 -9.83
C TRP A 197 11.43 19.15 -10.91
N LYS A 198 12.58 18.51 -10.70
CA LYS A 198 13.68 18.58 -11.65
C LYS A 198 13.33 17.77 -12.90
N PRO A 199 13.68 18.27 -14.10
CA PRO A 199 13.50 17.51 -15.33
C PRO A 199 14.28 16.21 -15.22
N LYS A 200 13.67 15.08 -15.62
CA LYS A 200 14.35 13.79 -15.62
C LYS A 200 15.60 13.90 -16.48
N THR A 201 16.73 13.48 -15.94
CA THR A 201 17.92 13.22 -16.74
C THR A 201 17.56 12.18 -17.78
N VAL A 202 17.58 12.59 -19.05
CA VAL A 202 17.46 11.66 -20.17
C VAL A 202 18.81 10.95 -20.24
N GLU A 203 18.86 9.72 -19.76
CA GLU A 203 20.02 8.87 -19.99
C GLU A 203 20.13 8.66 -21.50
N ASP A 204 21.22 9.16 -22.08
CA ASP A 204 21.54 8.88 -23.48
C ASP A 204 21.81 7.37 -23.59
N PRO A 205 21.01 6.60 -24.36
CA PRO A 205 21.18 5.17 -24.53
C PRO A 205 22.56 4.78 -25.08
N MET A 206 23.28 5.75 -25.65
CA MET A 206 24.62 5.62 -26.23
C MET A 206 25.68 6.40 -25.45
N SER A 207 25.42 6.82 -24.20
CA SER A 207 26.41 7.53 -23.36
C SER A 207 27.73 6.77 -23.12
N TRP A 208 27.76 5.47 -23.40
CA TRP A 208 28.94 4.60 -23.33
C TRP A 208 29.74 4.54 -24.64
N LEU A 209 29.31 5.25 -25.68
CA LEU A 209 29.90 5.28 -27.03
C LEU A 209 30.55 6.65 -27.28
#